data_AF-A0AAV8GFC5-F1
#
_entry.id   AF-A0AAV8GFC5-F1
#
_cell.length_a   1.000
_cell.length_b   1.000
_cell.length_c   1.000
_cell.angle_alpha   90.00
_cell.angle_beta   90.00
_cell.angle_gamma   90.00
#
_symmetry.space_group_name_H-M   'P 1'
#
loop_
_entity.id
_entity.type
_entity.pdbx_description
1 polymer ?
#
loop_
_entity_poly.entity_id
_entity_poly.type
_entity_poly.pdbx_seq_one_letter_code
_entity_poly.pdbx_strand_id
1 'polypeptide(L)'
;MNTLPSEELFQTSNDCTHVFCRDCLSQYLSTKIQENIPAVNCPEENCNALLELGMCRELLPSEVFKRWECKVCESMVQGAQKFYCPFEDCSAFMVDDGDEIVTHAECPNCRRLFCAACKVAWHSGLSCEEYNKLGEDERGKDDLLVIQVAKEKKWRRCPSCKYYVEKKDGCVHITCR
;
A
#
# COMPACT_ATOMS: atom_id res chain seq x y z
N MET A 1 -29.68 35.81 -32.12
CA MET A 1 -29.94 35.39 -30.73
C MET A 1 -30.36 33.94 -30.80
N ASN A 2 -29.42 33.01 -30.69
CA ASN A 2 -29.70 31.58 -30.78
C ASN A 2 -30.05 31.09 -29.38
N THR A 3 -31.35 31.04 -29.08
CA THR A 3 -31.89 30.33 -27.93
C THR A 3 -31.80 28.83 -28.22
N LEU A 4 -30.77 28.18 -27.68
CA LEU A 4 -30.62 26.72 -27.69
C LEU A 4 -31.64 26.09 -26.72
N PRO A 5 -32.31 25.00 -27.11
CA PRO A 5 -33.41 24.40 -26.36
C PRO A 5 -32.86 23.57 -25.20
N SER A 6 -33.11 23.99 -23.95
CA SER A 6 -32.94 23.23 -22.69
C SER A 6 -32.06 21.97 -22.81
N GLU A 7 -30.80 22.17 -23.18
CA GLU A 7 -29.85 21.08 -23.33
C GLU A 7 -29.55 20.56 -21.92
N GLU A 8 -29.52 19.25 -21.76
CA GLU A 8 -29.21 18.61 -20.48
C GLU A 8 -27.89 19.19 -19.94
N LEU A 9 -28.02 20.03 -18.91
CA LEU A 9 -26.90 20.67 -18.22
C LEU A 9 -26.45 19.73 -17.12
N PHE A 10 -25.16 19.39 -17.13
CA PHE A 10 -24.56 18.46 -16.18
C PHE A 10 -23.62 19.22 -15.25
N GLN A 11 -23.80 18.97 -13.96
CA GLN A 11 -22.79 19.23 -12.95
C GLN A 11 -21.99 17.94 -12.75
N THR A 12 -20.66 18.05 -12.69
CA THR A 12 -19.75 16.89 -12.66
C THR A 12 -18.91 16.79 -11.39
N SER A 13 -19.15 17.68 -10.42
CA SER A 13 -18.47 17.72 -9.13
C SER A 13 -19.37 18.37 -8.09
N ASN A 14 -19.36 17.85 -6.86
CA ASN A 14 -20.06 18.49 -5.73
C ASN A 14 -19.28 19.68 -5.13
N ASP A 15 -18.01 19.87 -5.53
CA ASP A 15 -17.14 20.95 -5.02
C ASP A 15 -17.26 22.27 -5.80
N CYS A 16 -18.09 22.32 -6.85
CA CYS A 16 -18.43 23.53 -7.58
C CYS A 16 -19.85 23.48 -8.16
N THR A 17 -20.41 24.62 -8.57
CA THR A 17 -21.77 24.73 -9.13
C THR A 17 -21.79 24.94 -10.65
N HIS A 18 -20.65 24.75 -11.33
CA HIS A 18 -20.54 24.96 -12.77
C HIS A 18 -21.26 23.85 -13.54
N VAL A 19 -21.97 24.25 -14.59
CA VAL A 19 -22.77 23.36 -15.43
C VAL A 19 -22.41 23.54 -16.89
N PHE A 20 -22.42 22.45 -17.63
CA PHE A 20 -22.04 22.42 -19.03
C PHE A 20 -22.99 21.50 -19.79
N CYS A 21 -23.17 21.74 -21.09
CA CYS A 21 -23.92 20.80 -21.91
C CYS A 21 -23.17 19.46 -22.06
N ARG A 22 -23.93 18.40 -22.32
CA ARG A 22 -23.42 17.03 -22.49
C ARG A 22 -22.24 16.95 -23.47
N ASP A 23 -22.38 17.59 -24.63
CA ASP A 23 -21.42 17.46 -25.72
C ASP A 23 -20.09 18.13 -25.39
N CYS A 24 -20.12 19.31 -24.76
CA CYS A 24 -18.92 20.00 -24.30
C CYS A 24 -18.15 19.16 -23.27
N LEU A 25 -18.85 18.59 -22.28
CA LEU A 25 -18.20 17.75 -21.27
C LEU A 25 -17.65 16.45 -21.87
N SER A 26 -18.42 15.79 -22.74
CA SER A 26 -17.99 14.56 -23.42
C SER A 26 -16.72 14.80 -24.23
N GLN A 27 -16.66 15.91 -24.98
CA GLN A 27 -15.46 16.26 -25.75
C GLN A 27 -14.28 16.59 -24.84
N TYR A 28 -14.49 17.42 -23.82
CA TYR A 28 -13.46 17.78 -22.85
C TYR A 28 -12.86 16.54 -22.16
N LEU A 29 -13.71 15.67 -21.61
CA LEU A 29 -13.29 14.42 -20.99
C LEU A 29 -12.55 13.52 -21.98
N SER A 30 -13.05 13.38 -23.20
CA SER A 30 -12.39 12.56 -24.22
C SER A 30 -10.97 13.04 -24.52
N THR A 31 -10.77 14.36 -24.63
CA THR A 31 -9.43 14.94 -24.80
C THR A 31 -8.54 14.67 -23.60
N LYS A 32 -9.03 14.89 -22.37
CA LYS A 32 -8.24 14.66 -21.15
C LYS A 32 -7.83 13.20 -20.96
N ILE A 33 -8.73 12.28 -21.31
CA ILE A 33 -8.45 10.84 -21.30
C ILE A 33 -7.40 10.48 -22.36
N GLN A 34 -7.47 11.06 -23.57
CA GLN A 34 -6.45 10.87 -24.61
C GLN A 34 -5.07 11.41 -24.19
N GLU A 35 -5.04 12.51 -23.45
CA GLU A 35 -3.83 13.08 -22.83
C GLU A 35 -3.29 12.24 -21.65
N ASN A 36 -3.94 11.14 -21.30
CA ASN A 36 -3.63 10.29 -20.13
C ASN A 36 -3.64 11.05 -18.80
N ILE A 37 -4.52 12.04 -18.64
CA ILE A 37 -4.69 12.78 -17.39
C ILE A 37 -5.70 12.02 -16.51
N PRO A 38 -5.27 11.43 -15.37
CA PRO A 38 -6.19 10.67 -14.50
C PRO A 38 -7.11 11.60 -13.70
N ALA A 39 -6.55 12.65 -13.08
CA ALA A 39 -7.28 13.63 -12.29
C ALA A 39 -7.70 14.82 -13.17
N VAL A 40 -8.97 14.86 -13.55
CA VAL A 40 -9.52 15.89 -14.43
C VAL A 40 -10.24 16.94 -13.59
N ASN A 41 -9.88 18.21 -13.78
CA ASN A 41 -10.50 19.35 -13.10
C ASN A 41 -11.69 19.91 -13.88
N CYS A 42 -12.52 20.70 -13.19
CA CYS A 42 -13.62 21.44 -13.78
C CYS A 42 -13.14 22.25 -15.00
N PRO A 43 -13.88 22.24 -16.13
CA PRO A 43 -13.51 23.02 -17.31
C PRO A 43 -13.49 24.54 -17.09
N GLU A 44 -14.16 25.04 -16.05
CA GLU A 44 -14.24 26.48 -15.74
C GLU A 44 -12.87 27.05 -15.36
N GLU A 45 -12.56 28.25 -15.84
CA GLU A 45 -11.29 28.91 -15.54
C GLU A 45 -11.16 29.21 -14.04
N ASN A 46 -9.98 28.96 -13.48
CA ASN A 46 -9.68 29.13 -12.05
C ASN A 46 -10.52 28.24 -11.10
N CYS A 47 -11.20 27.20 -11.61
CA CYS A 47 -11.86 26.19 -10.79
C CYS A 47 -10.95 24.96 -10.62
N ASN A 48 -10.67 24.59 -9.36
CA ASN A 48 -9.84 23.42 -9.03
C ASN A 48 -10.67 22.21 -8.56
N ALA A 49 -11.99 22.26 -8.71
CA ALA A 49 -12.86 21.15 -8.34
C ALA A 49 -12.57 19.94 -9.25
N LEU A 50 -12.36 18.77 -8.66
CA LEU A 50 -12.15 17.52 -9.41
C LEU A 50 -13.47 16.95 -9.90
N LEU A 51 -13.46 16.42 -11.12
CA LEU A 51 -14.61 15.70 -11.66
C LEU A 51 -14.79 14.36 -10.94
N GLU A 52 -16.01 14.07 -10.53
CA GLU A 52 -16.39 12.80 -9.93
C GLU A 52 -16.66 11.78 -11.04
N LEU A 53 -15.89 10.68 -11.05
CA LEU A 53 -16.06 9.58 -12.01
C LEU A 53 -17.53 9.13 -12.12
N GLY A 54 -18.20 8.96 -10.98
CA GLY A 54 -19.60 8.51 -10.92
C GLY A 54 -20.57 9.43 -11.66
N MET A 55 -20.35 10.75 -11.60
CA MET A 55 -21.18 11.75 -12.28
C MET A 55 -20.91 11.83 -13.78
N CYS A 56 -19.76 11.33 -14.24
CA CYS A 56 -19.34 11.41 -15.63
C CYS A 56 -19.65 10.15 -16.46
N ARG A 57 -20.18 9.09 -15.83
CA ARG A 57 -20.39 7.77 -16.48
C ARG A 57 -21.29 7.84 -17.72
N GLU A 58 -22.32 8.65 -17.68
CA GLU A 58 -23.30 8.79 -18.78
C GLU A 58 -22.82 9.70 -19.92
N LEU A 59 -21.71 10.43 -19.70
CA LEU A 59 -21.15 11.36 -20.68
C LEU A 59 -20.29 10.64 -21.73
N LEU A 60 -19.77 9.45 -21.41
CA LEU A 60 -18.79 8.74 -22.23
C LEU A 60 -19.28 7.35 -22.65
N PRO A 61 -18.84 6.84 -23.82
CA PRO A 61 -19.01 5.44 -24.16
C PRO A 61 -18.36 4.53 -23.09
N SER A 62 -18.99 3.40 -22.77
CA SER A 62 -18.55 2.52 -21.68
C SER A 62 -17.08 2.10 -21.76
N GLU A 63 -16.57 1.85 -22.97
CA GLU A 63 -15.17 1.48 -23.18
C GLU A 63 -14.21 2.63 -22.86
N VAL A 64 -14.57 3.86 -23.22
CA VAL A 64 -13.76 5.05 -22.94
C VAL A 64 -13.77 5.36 -21.45
N PHE A 65 -14.95 5.27 -20.81
CA PHE A 65 -15.09 5.46 -19.38
C PHE A 65 -14.27 4.44 -18.59
N LYS A 66 -14.33 3.16 -18.96
CA LYS A 66 -13.55 2.10 -18.32
C LYS A 66 -12.04 2.34 -18.43
N ARG A 67 -11.55 2.85 -19.57
CA ARG A 67 -10.14 3.22 -19.73
C ARG A 67 -9.75 4.35 -18.78
N TRP A 68 -10.62 5.32 -18.58
CA TRP A 68 -10.39 6.39 -17.60
C TRP A 68 -10.40 5.88 -16.17
N GLU A 69 -11.37 5.04 -15.78
CA GLU A 69 -11.38 4.39 -14.45
C GLU A 69 -10.09 3.63 -14.18
N CYS A 70 -9.62 2.82 -15.14
CA CYS A 70 -8.35 2.12 -15.02
C CYS A 70 -7.18 3.09 -14.82
N LYS A 71 -7.15 4.22 -15.52
CA LYS A 71 -6.09 5.23 -15.37
C LYS A 71 -6.12 5.93 -14.02
N VAL A 72 -7.30 6.23 -13.50
CA VAL A 72 -7.45 6.76 -12.14
C VAL A 72 -6.92 5.76 -11.13
N CYS A 73 -7.35 4.49 -11.20
CA CYS A 73 -6.85 3.43 -10.32
C CYS A 73 -5.33 3.23 -10.45
N GLU A 74 -4.78 3.22 -11.66
CA GLU A 74 -3.33 3.13 -11.89
C GLU A 74 -2.57 4.29 -11.25
N SER A 75 -3.12 5.51 -11.34
CA SER A 75 -2.50 6.71 -10.76
C SER A 75 -2.48 6.68 -9.22
N MET A 76 -3.50 6.09 -8.59
CA MET A 76 -3.56 5.93 -7.13
C MET A 76 -2.47 5.00 -6.59
N VAL A 77 -1.96 4.09 -7.44
CA VAL A 77 -0.88 3.16 -7.08
C VAL A 77 0.44 3.50 -7.78
N GLN A 78 0.53 4.69 -8.39
CA GLN A 78 1.71 5.13 -9.11
C GLN A 78 2.80 5.55 -8.12
N GLY A 79 3.88 4.75 -8.05
CA GLY A 79 4.95 4.90 -7.05
C GLY A 79 4.83 3.93 -5.88
N ALA A 80 3.69 3.25 -5.77
CA ALA A 80 3.46 2.24 -4.75
C ALA A 80 4.38 1.03 -4.92
N GLN A 81 4.88 0.49 -3.81
CA GLN A 81 5.64 -0.74 -3.83
C GLN A 81 4.72 -1.95 -3.96
N LYS A 82 4.94 -2.73 -5.02
CA LYS A 82 4.23 -3.99 -5.25
C LYS A 82 5.01 -5.13 -4.62
N PHE A 83 4.33 -6.00 -3.89
CA PHE A 83 4.95 -7.18 -3.30
C PHE A 83 3.92 -8.30 -3.14
N TYR A 84 4.41 -9.49 -2.83
CA TYR A 84 3.57 -10.66 -2.57
C TYR A 84 3.61 -11.00 -1.08
N CYS A 85 2.54 -11.63 -0.62
CA CYS A 85 2.48 -12.24 0.70
C CYS A 85 3.69 -13.17 0.90
N PRO A 86 4.46 -13.03 1.99
CA PRO A 86 5.68 -13.79 2.20
C PRO A 86 5.45 -15.26 2.52
N PHE A 87 4.20 -15.67 2.75
CA PHE A 87 3.84 -17.05 2.98
C PHE A 87 3.61 -17.74 1.63
N GLU A 88 4.45 -18.74 1.31
CA GLU A 88 4.46 -19.43 0.01
C GLU A 88 3.09 -20.03 -0.34
N ASP A 89 2.37 -20.57 0.66
CA ASP A 89 1.03 -21.14 0.53
C ASP A 89 -0.07 -20.09 0.31
N CYS A 90 0.25 -18.80 0.39
CA CYS A 90 -0.67 -17.69 0.14
C CYS A 90 -0.28 -16.87 -1.10
N SER A 91 0.92 -16.29 -1.13
CA SER A 91 1.43 -15.47 -2.23
C SER A 91 0.47 -14.40 -2.80
N ALA A 92 -0.43 -13.85 -1.97
CA ALA A 92 -1.40 -12.84 -2.41
C ALA A 92 -0.68 -11.54 -2.83
N PHE A 93 -1.11 -10.93 -3.94
CA PHE A 93 -0.57 -9.67 -4.43
C PHE A 93 -1.02 -8.50 -3.53
N MET A 94 -0.08 -7.66 -3.14
CA MET A 94 -0.30 -6.51 -2.26
C MET A 94 0.42 -5.26 -2.79
N VAL A 95 -0.11 -4.11 -2.38
CA VAL A 95 0.38 -2.79 -2.76
C VAL A 95 0.58 -1.99 -1.48
N ASP A 96 1.76 -1.39 -1.35
CA ASP A 96 2.10 -0.40 -0.33
C ASP A 96 2.13 0.97 -1.01
N ASP A 97 1.12 1.80 -0.73
CA ASP A 97 0.95 3.14 -1.30
C ASP A 97 2.00 4.14 -0.81
N GLY A 98 2.77 3.81 0.23
CA GLY A 98 3.85 4.63 0.75
C GLY A 98 3.39 5.86 1.54
N ASP A 99 2.08 5.98 1.82
CA ASP A 99 1.51 7.10 2.57
C ASP A 99 1.94 7.07 4.05
N GLU A 100 2.08 5.86 4.62
CA GLU A 100 2.51 5.65 6.00
C GLU A 100 3.67 4.66 6.10
N ILE A 101 4.56 4.89 7.08
CA ILE A 101 5.60 3.92 7.42
C ILE A 101 4.96 2.79 8.23
N VAL A 102 4.42 1.80 7.52
CA VAL A 102 3.88 0.58 8.12
C VAL A 102 4.99 -0.44 8.27
N THR A 103 5.25 -0.88 9.49
CA THR A 103 6.19 -1.99 9.75
C THR A 103 5.47 -3.30 10.01
N HIS A 104 4.27 -3.25 10.59
CA HIS A 104 3.47 -4.40 10.98
C HIS A 104 2.16 -4.42 10.20
N ALA A 105 1.90 -5.50 9.46
CA ALA A 105 0.69 -5.63 8.67
C ALA A 105 0.14 -7.07 8.70
N GLU A 106 -1.16 -7.19 8.45
CA GLU A 106 -1.86 -8.46 8.31
C GLU A 106 -2.19 -8.69 6.83
N CYS A 107 -1.89 -9.89 6.31
CA CYS A 107 -2.29 -10.21 4.94
C CYS A 107 -3.82 -10.31 4.85
N PRO A 108 -4.49 -9.57 3.94
CA PRO A 108 -5.95 -9.61 3.83
C PRO A 108 -6.49 -10.97 3.38
N ASN A 109 -5.68 -11.78 2.70
CA ASN A 109 -6.07 -13.11 2.21
C ASN A 109 -5.91 -14.21 3.27
N CYS A 110 -4.72 -14.37 3.86
CA CYS A 110 -4.44 -15.46 4.80
C CYS A 110 -4.49 -15.06 6.27
N ARG A 111 -4.68 -13.77 6.58
CA ARG A 111 -4.83 -13.23 7.95
C ARG A 111 -3.59 -13.40 8.83
N ARG A 112 -2.43 -13.69 8.23
CA ARG A 112 -1.16 -13.85 8.95
C ARG A 112 -0.38 -12.54 8.97
N LEU A 113 0.30 -12.31 10.09
CA LEU A 113 1.11 -11.12 10.33
C LEU A 113 2.45 -11.21 9.61
N PHE A 114 2.87 -10.10 9.02
CA PHE A 114 4.15 -9.96 8.35
C PHE A 114 4.78 -8.59 8.62
N CYS A 115 6.09 -8.49 8.38
CA CYS A 115 6.81 -7.22 8.41
C CYS A 115 6.70 -6.55 7.04
N ALA A 116 6.01 -5.42 6.93
CA ALA A 116 5.81 -4.72 5.66
C ALA A 116 7.12 -4.10 5.12
N ALA A 117 8.02 -3.68 6.02
CA ALA A 117 9.34 -3.17 5.64
C ALA A 117 10.28 -4.26 5.09
N CYS A 118 10.34 -5.43 5.75
CA CYS A 118 11.20 -6.54 5.34
C CYS A 118 10.57 -7.48 4.31
N LYS A 119 9.23 -7.46 4.18
CA LYS A 119 8.45 -8.37 3.34
C LYS A 119 8.68 -9.85 3.68
N VAL A 120 8.68 -10.16 4.98
CA VAL A 120 8.89 -11.50 5.55
C VAL A 120 7.88 -11.78 6.67
N ALA A 121 7.77 -13.02 7.11
CA ALA A 121 6.96 -13.39 8.27
C ALA A 121 7.29 -12.52 9.49
N TRP A 122 6.29 -12.20 10.30
CA TRP A 122 6.45 -11.28 11.42
C TRP A 122 7.49 -11.78 12.44
N HIS A 123 8.46 -10.92 12.77
CA HIS A 123 9.56 -11.22 13.69
C HIS A 123 9.46 -10.38 14.98
N SER A 124 8.42 -10.65 15.76
CA SER A 124 8.14 -9.92 17.01
C SER A 124 9.35 -9.84 17.94
N GLY A 125 9.63 -8.64 18.45
CA GLY A 125 10.68 -8.39 19.44
C GLY A 125 12.11 -8.31 18.90
N LEU A 126 12.25 -8.46 17.57
CA LEU A 126 13.44 -8.08 16.83
C LEU A 126 13.15 -6.88 15.93
N SER A 127 14.07 -5.92 15.92
CA SER A 127 14.09 -4.90 14.88
C SER A 127 14.42 -5.54 13.52
N CYS A 128 14.08 -4.87 12.42
CA CYS A 128 14.45 -5.31 11.07
C CYS A 128 15.97 -5.50 10.94
N GLU A 129 16.78 -4.64 11.58
CA GLU A 129 18.24 -4.77 11.59
C GLU A 129 18.72 -6.01 12.37
N GLU A 130 18.10 -6.32 13.51
CA GLU A 130 18.42 -7.53 14.29
C GLU A 130 18.04 -8.78 13.50
N TYR A 131 16.85 -8.80 12.89
CA TYR A 131 16.37 -9.91 12.07
C TYR A 131 17.28 -10.15 10.85
N ASN A 132 17.69 -9.09 10.14
CA ASN A 132 18.55 -9.20 8.96
C ASN A 132 19.95 -9.77 9.27
N LYS A 133 20.41 -9.70 10.53
CA LYS A 133 21.68 -10.29 10.98
C LYS A 133 21.59 -11.78 11.27
N LEU A 134 20.38 -12.35 11.36
CA LEU A 134 20.18 -13.78 11.59
C LEU A 134 20.50 -14.59 10.32
N GLY A 135 21.08 -15.78 10.51
CA GLY A 135 21.18 -16.78 9.45
C GLY A 135 19.81 -17.30 9.02
N GLU A 136 19.70 -17.89 7.83
CA GLU A 136 18.43 -18.47 7.35
C GLU A 136 17.91 -19.58 8.28
N ASP A 137 18.82 -20.35 8.86
CA ASP A 137 18.59 -21.40 9.84
C ASP A 137 18.13 -20.88 11.21
N GLU A 138 18.20 -19.57 11.47
CA GLU A 138 17.79 -18.95 12.73
C GLU A 138 16.50 -18.11 12.59
N ARG A 139 15.85 -18.16 11.42
CA ARG A 139 14.62 -17.39 11.12
C ARG A 139 13.35 -18.22 11.21
N GLY A 140 13.45 -19.48 11.60
CA GLY A 140 12.31 -20.32 11.87
C GLY A 140 11.45 -19.74 13.00
N LYS A 141 10.16 -20.06 12.99
CA LYS A 141 9.21 -19.56 14.01
C LYS A 141 9.69 -19.89 15.43
N ASP A 142 10.18 -21.12 15.64
CA ASP A 142 10.65 -21.58 16.94
C ASP A 142 11.97 -20.89 17.33
N ASP A 143 12.86 -20.63 16.37
CA ASP A 143 14.11 -19.90 16.61
C ASP A 143 13.84 -18.45 17.05
N LEU A 144 12.91 -17.77 16.39
CA LEU A 144 12.48 -16.42 16.77
C LEU A 144 11.90 -16.39 18.19
N LEU A 145 11.14 -17.41 18.59
CA LEU A 145 10.63 -17.55 19.95
C LEU A 145 11.77 -17.74 20.96
N VAL A 146 12.77 -18.57 20.65
CA VAL A 146 13.96 -18.77 21.50
C VAL A 146 14.74 -17.47 21.65
N ILE A 147 14.95 -16.72 20.55
CA ILE A 147 15.65 -15.43 20.56
C ILE A 147 14.89 -14.43 21.45
N GLN A 148 13.57 -14.38 21.35
CA GLN A 148 12.73 -13.51 22.16
C GLN A 148 12.88 -13.81 23.65
N VAL A 149 12.77 -15.08 24.04
CA VAL A 149 12.96 -15.52 25.43
C VAL A 149 14.37 -15.20 25.92
N ALA A 150 15.39 -15.42 25.09
CA ALA A 150 16.77 -15.12 25.43
C ALA A 150 16.98 -13.62 25.70
N LYS A 151 16.34 -12.73 24.94
CA LYS A 151 16.39 -11.28 25.13
C LYS A 151 15.72 -10.87 26.45
N GLU A 152 14.54 -11.42 26.74
CA GLU A 152 13.80 -11.18 27.99
C GLU A 152 14.58 -11.66 29.23
N LYS A 153 15.18 -12.84 29.14
CA LYS A 153 15.98 -13.44 30.22
C LYS A 153 17.44 -12.96 30.26
N LYS A 154 17.84 -12.08 29.34
CA LYS A 154 19.22 -11.58 29.18
C LYS A 154 20.26 -12.71 29.02
N TRP A 155 19.85 -13.82 28.40
CA TRP A 155 20.76 -14.89 28.00
C TRP A 155 21.68 -14.41 26.88
N ARG A 156 22.88 -14.97 26.81
CA ARG A 156 23.89 -14.59 25.81
C ARG A 156 24.31 -15.81 25.00
N ARG A 157 24.66 -15.63 23.73
CA ARG A 157 25.23 -16.73 22.94
C ARG A 157 26.69 -16.97 23.35
N CYS A 158 27.06 -18.24 23.51
CA CYS A 158 28.46 -18.61 23.70
C CYS A 158 29.27 -18.26 22.43
N PRO A 159 30.42 -17.58 22.53
CA PRO A 159 31.24 -17.27 21.36
C PRO A 159 31.74 -18.50 20.60
N SER A 160 31.95 -19.62 21.32
CA SER A 160 32.48 -20.88 20.79
C SER A 160 31.41 -21.74 20.12
N CYS A 161 30.36 -22.14 20.86
CA CYS A 161 29.35 -23.08 20.37
C CYS A 161 28.02 -22.43 19.93
N LYS A 162 27.87 -21.10 20.07
CA LYS A 162 26.69 -20.30 19.69
C LYS A 162 25.38 -20.56 20.46
N TYR A 163 25.30 -21.59 21.29
CA TYR A 163 24.15 -21.82 22.18
C TYR A 163 23.92 -20.68 23.16
N TYR A 164 22.65 -20.41 23.47
CA TYR A 164 22.24 -19.48 24.53
C TYR A 164 22.62 -20.02 25.90
N VAL A 165 23.29 -19.20 26.70
CA VAL A 165 23.70 -19.48 28.07
C VAL A 165 23.04 -18.51 29.04
N GLU A 166 22.50 -19.07 30.11
CA GLU A 166 21.94 -18.34 31.24
C GLU A 166 23.02 -18.04 32.28
N LYS A 167 23.04 -16.81 32.80
CA LYS A 167 23.84 -16.45 33.97
C LYS A 167 23.04 -16.79 35.23
N LYS A 168 23.48 -17.79 36.00
CA LYS A 168 22.78 -18.21 37.23
C LYS A 168 23.05 -17.28 38.42
N ASP A 169 24.31 -16.95 38.71
CA ASP A 169 24.70 -16.05 39.80
C ASP A 169 26.16 -15.57 39.61
N GLY A 170 26.58 -14.52 40.33
CA GLY A 170 27.99 -14.22 40.56
C GLY A 170 28.77 -13.61 39.38
N CYS A 171 30.00 -14.09 39.20
CA CYS A 171 31.07 -13.56 38.36
C CYS A 171 30.66 -13.25 36.90
N VAL A 172 31.37 -12.32 36.25
CA VAL A 172 31.18 -11.98 34.81
C VAL A 172 31.71 -13.06 33.87
N HIS A 173 32.55 -13.98 34.36
CA HIS A 173 33.07 -15.09 33.58
C HIS A 173 32.08 -16.25 33.55
N ILE A 174 31.56 -16.57 32.36
CA ILE A 174 30.61 -17.67 32.14
C ILE A 174 31.30 -18.76 31.32
N THR A 175 31.20 -20.01 31.79
CA THR A 175 31.70 -21.18 31.07
C THR A 175 30.54 -21.96 30.50
N CYS A 176 30.49 -22.09 29.17
CA CYS A 176 29.56 -22.99 28.50
C CYS A 176 30.01 -24.45 28.74
N ARG A 177 29.07 -25.34 29.02
CA ARG A 177 29.30 -26.79 29.16
C ARG A 177 28.60 -27.53 28.04
#